data_AF-A0A094PPW3-F1
#
_entry.id   AF-A0A094PPW3-F1
#
_cell.length_a   1.000
_cell.length_b   1.000
_cell.length_c   1.000
_cell.angle_alpha   90.00
_cell.angle_beta   90.00
_cell.angle_gamma   90.00
#
_symmetry.space_group_name_H-M   'P 1'
#
loop_
_entity.id
_entity.type
_entity.pdbx_description
1 polymer ?
#
loop_
_entity_poly.entity_id
_entity_poly.type
_entity_poly.pdbx_seq_one_letter_code
_entity_poly.pdbx_strand_id
1 'polypeptide(L)'
;MVGREGFEPSKAVPADLQSAPFGRSGTDPYGMARISGYVAFYPMPSFDIVSDIDRQELRNAVDQAQREMTQRFDFKGTDSSIDQNDLVITIKTISEEKARAVRVLLEEKFVKRGMSLKGIEWGKFEQASGDTVRQLVTVKVGISSDKAREINKLIKEKGGKGISSQTQGEQVRVTGKKRDDLQAVMALLKSEDLGVPLQFENFRD
;
A
#
# COMPACT_ATOMS: atom_id res chain seq x y z
N MET A 1 87.18 46.08 -18.96
CA MET A 1 86.80 46.72 -17.68
C MET A 1 85.60 47.61 -17.95
N VAL A 2 84.41 47.20 -17.52
CA VAL A 2 83.28 47.97 -16.94
C VAL A 2 82.17 46.92 -16.80
N GLY A 3 81.73 46.66 -15.57
CA GLY A 3 80.68 45.72 -15.24
C GLY A 3 79.32 46.37 -15.00
N ARG A 4 78.42 45.58 -14.38
CA ARG A 4 77.02 45.84 -13.96
C ARG A 4 75.98 45.45 -15.02
N GLU A 5 74.84 44.83 -14.74
CA GLU A 5 74.11 44.38 -13.53
C GLU A 5 73.10 43.33 -14.09
N GLY A 6 72.89 42.15 -13.51
CA GLY A 6 71.92 41.95 -12.43
C GLY A 6 70.46 42.09 -12.90
N PHE A 7 69.86 41.03 -13.48
CA PHE A 7 68.41 40.94 -13.68
C PHE A 7 67.89 39.59 -13.18
N GLU A 8 67.37 39.57 -11.95
CA GLU A 8 66.56 38.47 -11.42
C GLU A 8 65.09 38.68 -11.83
N PRO A 9 64.40 37.67 -12.38
CA PRO A 9 62.97 37.78 -12.64
C PRO A 9 62.18 37.72 -11.32
N SER A 10 61.28 38.69 -11.13
CA SER A 10 60.37 38.75 -9.99
C SER A 10 59.43 37.53 -10.00
N LYS A 11 59.32 36.87 -8.84
CA LYS A 11 58.29 35.85 -8.61
C LYS A 11 56.93 36.54 -8.60
N ALA A 12 56.12 36.26 -9.61
CA ALA A 12 54.71 36.61 -9.62
C ALA A 12 54.01 35.91 -8.46
N VAL A 13 53.39 36.70 -7.58
CA VAL A 13 52.46 36.21 -6.56
C VAL A 13 51.09 36.06 -7.24
N PRO A 14 50.48 34.87 -7.29
CA PRO A 14 49.12 34.76 -7.77
C PRO A 14 48.19 35.47 -6.77
N ALA A 15 47.43 36.44 -7.28
CA ALA A 15 46.42 37.16 -6.52
C ALA A 15 45.38 36.19 -5.95
N ASP A 16 45.06 36.37 -4.67
CA ASP A 16 43.95 35.69 -4.00
C ASP A 16 42.63 35.99 -4.74
N LEU A 17 42.19 35.04 -5.57
CA LEU A 17 40.81 34.96 -6.03
C LEU A 17 39.97 34.53 -4.83
N GLN A 18 39.48 35.51 -4.07
CA GLN A 18 38.34 35.33 -3.18
C GLN A 18 37.14 34.90 -4.04
N SER A 19 36.88 33.59 -4.08
CA SER A 19 35.63 33.05 -4.59
C SER A 19 34.49 33.55 -3.71
N ALA A 20 33.68 34.47 -4.23
CA ALA A 20 32.41 34.85 -3.63
C ALA A 20 31.58 33.57 -3.34
N PRO A 21 30.96 33.45 -2.16
CA PRO A 21 30.14 32.29 -1.85
C PRO A 21 28.87 32.36 -2.70
N PHE A 22 28.78 31.50 -3.70
CA PHE A 22 27.52 31.21 -4.37
C PHE A 22 26.52 30.76 -3.31
N GLY A 23 25.51 31.59 -3.06
CA GLY A 23 24.37 31.24 -2.22
C GLY A 23 23.67 30.03 -2.81
N ARG A 24 23.91 28.85 -2.22
CA ARG A 24 23.11 27.67 -2.50
C ARG A 24 21.77 27.84 -1.77
N SER A 25 20.77 28.28 -2.52
CA SER A 25 19.38 27.92 -2.25
C SER A 25 19.29 26.39 -2.29
N GLY A 26 19.28 25.76 -1.13
CA GLY A 26 19.21 24.31 -1.02
C GLY A 26 18.45 23.96 0.25
N THR A 27 17.16 23.70 0.13
CA THR A 27 16.48 22.87 1.11
C THR A 27 17.22 21.54 1.17
N ASP A 28 17.79 21.25 2.35
CA ASP A 28 18.63 20.09 2.56
C ASP A 28 17.90 18.78 2.18
N PRO A 29 18.45 17.95 1.27
CA PRO A 29 17.86 16.68 0.89
C PRO A 29 17.76 15.66 2.05
N TYR A 30 18.35 15.92 3.23
CA TYR A 30 18.38 14.97 4.35
C TYR A 30 17.71 15.44 5.65
N GLY A 31 17.18 16.66 5.74
CA GLY A 31 16.55 17.14 6.98
C GLY A 31 17.53 17.28 8.15
N MET A 32 18.76 17.75 7.90
CA MET A 32 19.79 17.90 8.92
C MET A 32 19.66 19.23 9.65
N ALA A 33 19.22 19.20 10.90
CA ALA A 33 19.46 20.29 11.83
C ALA A 33 20.91 20.18 12.34
N ARG A 34 21.77 21.15 11.98
CA ARG A 34 23.13 21.21 12.51
C ARG A 34 23.11 21.76 13.94
N ILE A 35 23.18 20.87 14.93
CA ILE A 35 23.52 21.23 16.31
C ILE A 35 24.85 20.54 16.63
N SER A 36 25.90 21.35 16.84
CA SER A 36 27.16 20.99 17.50
C SER A 36 27.71 19.57 17.25
N GLY A 37 28.39 19.37 16.11
CA GLY A 37 29.42 18.33 15.93
C GLY A 37 28.98 16.85 15.94
N TYR A 38 27.74 16.53 16.31
CA TYR A 38 27.16 15.19 16.25
C TYR A 38 26.06 15.16 15.20
N VAL A 39 26.20 14.28 14.20
CA VAL A 39 25.10 13.94 13.29
C VAL A 39 24.24 12.90 14.02
N ALA A 40 23.22 13.36 14.74
CA ALA A 40 22.18 12.47 15.23
C ALA A 40 21.36 12.01 14.01
N PHE A 41 21.50 10.74 13.63
CA PHE A 41 20.64 10.12 12.62
C PHE A 41 19.28 9.90 13.25
N TYR A 42 18.41 10.91 13.19
CA TYR A 42 17.00 10.69 13.42
C TYR A 42 16.50 9.86 12.25
N PRO A 43 15.89 8.68 12.51
CA PRO A 43 15.24 7.96 11.44
C PRO A 43 14.22 8.91 10.78
N MET A 44 14.04 8.77 9.48
CA MET A 44 12.98 9.54 8.83
C MET A 44 11.64 8.88 9.16
N PRO A 45 10.58 9.67 9.46
CA PRO A 45 9.30 9.08 9.75
C PRO A 45 8.80 8.26 8.57
N SER A 46 8.15 7.14 8.88
CA SER A 46 7.68 6.19 7.89
C SER A 46 6.43 5.46 8.34
N PHE A 47 5.73 4.84 7.40
CA PHE A 47 4.65 3.90 7.65
C PHE A 47 4.64 2.84 6.55
N ASP A 48 3.98 1.72 6.82
CA ASP A 48 3.77 0.65 5.85
C ASP A 48 2.32 0.67 5.36
N ILE A 49 2.14 0.52 4.05
CA ILE A 49 0.84 0.27 3.42
C ILE A 49 0.71 -1.24 3.28
N VAL A 50 -0.36 -1.77 3.83
CA VAL A 50 -0.71 -3.19 3.75
C VAL A 50 -2.13 -3.35 3.22
N SER A 51 -2.46 -4.55 2.78
CA SER A 51 -3.82 -4.95 2.42
C SER A 51 -4.09 -6.28 3.11
N ASP A 52 -4.49 -6.26 4.37
CA ASP A 52 -4.70 -7.49 5.15
C ASP A 52 -6.16 -7.72 5.49
N ILE A 53 -6.48 -8.97 5.81
CA ILE A 53 -7.78 -9.41 6.32
C ILE A 53 -7.61 -10.28 7.54
N ASP A 54 -8.45 -10.05 8.54
CA ASP A 54 -8.50 -10.93 9.70
C ASP A 54 -9.13 -12.28 9.28
N ARG A 55 -8.31 -13.33 9.25
CA ARG A 55 -8.71 -14.69 8.88
C ARG A 55 -9.74 -15.28 9.85
N GLN A 56 -9.70 -14.88 11.12
CA GLN A 56 -10.67 -15.31 12.11
C GLN A 56 -12.03 -14.66 11.82
N GLU A 57 -12.05 -13.37 11.50
CA GLU A 57 -13.28 -12.67 11.13
C GLU A 57 -13.85 -13.15 9.79
N LEU A 58 -12.99 -13.49 8.81
CA LEU A 58 -13.40 -14.15 7.58
C LEU A 58 -14.13 -15.46 7.86
N ARG A 59 -13.54 -16.33 8.68
CA ARG A 59 -14.16 -17.61 9.06
C ARG A 59 -15.47 -17.41 9.80
N ASN A 60 -15.50 -16.49 10.76
CA ASN A 60 -16.70 -16.16 11.51
C ASN A 60 -17.82 -15.65 10.59
N ALA A 61 -17.50 -14.85 9.58
CA ALA A 61 -18.46 -14.33 8.61
C ALA A 61 -19.05 -15.45 7.73
N VAL A 62 -18.20 -16.35 7.22
CA VAL A 62 -18.65 -17.51 6.42
C VAL A 62 -19.53 -18.45 7.26
N ASP A 63 -19.11 -18.79 8.48
CA ASP A 63 -19.88 -19.66 9.38
C ASP A 63 -21.27 -19.06 9.68
N GLN A 64 -21.35 -17.74 9.87
CA GLN A 64 -22.62 -17.06 10.07
C GLN A 64 -23.50 -17.05 8.81
N ALA A 65 -22.91 -16.83 7.64
CA ALA A 65 -23.65 -16.91 6.38
C ALA A 65 -24.21 -18.33 6.16
N GLN A 66 -23.43 -19.37 6.45
CA GLN A 66 -23.88 -20.76 6.31
C GLN A 66 -25.04 -21.10 7.25
N ARG A 67 -24.96 -20.67 8.52
CA ARG A 67 -26.06 -20.87 9.49
C ARG A 67 -27.34 -20.16 9.07
N GLU A 68 -27.25 -18.92 8.60
CA GLU A 68 -28.41 -18.18 8.13
C GLU A 68 -29.00 -18.76 6.85
N MET A 69 -28.17 -19.15 5.89
CA MET A 69 -28.61 -19.84 4.67
C MET A 69 -29.42 -21.10 4.99
N THR A 70 -29.00 -21.87 6.00
CA THR A 70 -29.70 -23.09 6.43
C THR A 70 -31.10 -22.79 7.04
N GLN A 71 -31.25 -21.63 7.68
CA GLN A 71 -32.52 -21.22 8.31
C GLN A 71 -33.51 -20.64 7.30
N ARG A 72 -33.01 -20.11 6.18
CA ARG A 72 -33.80 -19.49 5.13
C ARG A 72 -34.64 -20.53 4.38
N PHE A 73 -35.95 -20.30 4.34
CA PHE A 73 -36.91 -21.20 3.67
C PHE A 73 -36.59 -21.41 2.19
N ASP A 74 -36.12 -20.37 1.52
CA ASP A 74 -35.84 -20.39 0.09
C ASP A 74 -34.61 -21.24 -0.29
N PHE A 75 -33.78 -21.65 0.67
CA PHE A 75 -32.65 -22.57 0.45
C PHE A 75 -32.94 -24.01 0.87
N LYS A 76 -34.09 -24.30 1.48
CA LYS A 76 -34.45 -25.67 1.88
C LYS A 76 -34.59 -26.58 0.66
N GLY A 77 -33.96 -27.77 0.72
CA GLY A 77 -34.02 -28.77 -0.34
C GLY A 77 -33.24 -28.41 -1.61
N THR A 78 -32.35 -27.42 -1.55
CA THR A 78 -31.55 -26.98 -2.70
C THR A 78 -30.10 -27.47 -2.67
N ASP A 79 -29.71 -28.27 -1.66
CA ASP A 79 -28.33 -28.71 -1.42
C ASP A 79 -27.27 -27.59 -1.53
N SER A 80 -27.67 -26.37 -1.15
CA SER A 80 -26.81 -25.19 -1.21
C SER A 80 -25.74 -25.26 -0.12
N SER A 81 -24.51 -24.91 -0.49
CA SER A 81 -23.34 -24.96 0.39
C SER A 81 -22.44 -23.74 0.19
N ILE A 82 -21.78 -23.36 1.28
CA ILE A 82 -20.73 -22.36 1.33
C ILE A 82 -19.54 -23.04 1.99
N ASP A 83 -18.50 -23.32 1.23
CA ASP A 83 -17.29 -23.98 1.70
C ASP A 83 -16.13 -22.99 1.67
N GLN A 84 -15.47 -22.77 2.81
CA GLN A 84 -14.26 -21.96 2.86
C GLN A 84 -13.02 -22.86 2.92
N ASN A 85 -12.08 -22.59 2.03
CA ASN A 85 -10.72 -23.11 2.07
C ASN A 85 -9.73 -21.94 2.07
N ASP A 86 -9.24 -21.61 3.26
CA ASP A 86 -8.37 -20.46 3.51
C ASP A 86 -8.97 -19.13 2.98
N LEU A 87 -8.40 -18.57 1.91
CA LEU A 87 -8.84 -17.33 1.26
C LEU A 87 -9.81 -17.56 0.09
N VAL A 88 -10.17 -18.81 -0.20
CA VAL A 88 -11.10 -19.15 -1.28
C VAL A 88 -12.40 -19.66 -0.69
N ILE A 89 -13.52 -19.07 -1.09
CA ILE A 89 -14.85 -19.52 -0.73
C ILE A 89 -15.51 -20.09 -1.99
N THR A 90 -16.09 -21.28 -1.86
CA THR A 90 -16.87 -21.93 -2.92
C THR A 90 -18.33 -21.87 -2.53
N ILE A 91 -19.14 -21.25 -3.39
CA ILE A 91 -20.59 -21.28 -3.30
C ILE A 91 -21.08 -22.34 -4.28
N LYS A 92 -21.96 -23.23 -3.82
CA LYS A 92 -22.66 -24.20 -4.68
C LYS A 92 -24.15 -24.15 -4.39
N THR A 93 -24.97 -24.14 -5.43
CA THR A 93 -26.44 -24.10 -5.32
C THR A 93 -27.09 -24.53 -6.64
N ILE A 94 -28.42 -24.52 -6.76
CA ILE A 94 -29.16 -25.01 -7.93
C ILE A 94 -29.31 -23.99 -9.07
N SER A 95 -29.05 -22.70 -8.84
CA SER A 95 -29.20 -21.67 -9.87
C SER A 95 -28.35 -20.43 -9.61
N GLU A 96 -28.08 -19.65 -10.66
CA GLU A 96 -27.36 -18.38 -10.53
C GLU A 96 -28.12 -17.38 -9.63
N GLU A 97 -29.46 -17.39 -9.65
CA GLU A 97 -30.28 -16.53 -8.81
C GLU A 97 -30.06 -16.82 -7.32
N LYS A 98 -30.01 -18.11 -6.96
CA LYS A 98 -29.68 -18.53 -5.59
C LYS A 98 -28.25 -18.19 -5.23
N ALA A 99 -27.31 -18.34 -6.17
CA ALA A 99 -25.91 -18.00 -5.92
C ALA A 99 -25.73 -16.50 -5.65
N ARG A 100 -26.47 -15.65 -6.38
CA ARG A 100 -26.54 -14.19 -6.10
C ARG A 100 -27.13 -13.90 -4.73
N ALA A 101 -28.16 -14.63 -4.30
CA ALA A 101 -28.72 -14.46 -2.97
C ALA A 101 -27.73 -14.86 -1.85
N VAL A 102 -26.95 -15.93 -2.05
CA VAL A 102 -25.85 -16.32 -1.13
C VAL A 102 -24.75 -15.25 -1.11
N ARG A 103 -24.40 -14.69 -2.28
CA ARG A 103 -23.45 -13.59 -2.37
C ARG A 103 -23.87 -12.39 -1.52
N VAL A 104 -25.12 -11.94 -1.63
CA VAL A 104 -25.65 -10.81 -0.82
C VAL A 104 -25.55 -11.12 0.68
N LEU A 105 -25.87 -12.36 1.07
CA LEU A 105 -25.75 -12.80 2.45
C LEU A 105 -24.29 -12.74 2.95
N LEU A 106 -23.33 -13.20 2.15
CA LEU A 106 -21.90 -13.11 2.48
C LEU A 106 -21.42 -11.67 2.58
N GLU A 107 -21.79 -10.80 1.63
CA GLU A 107 -21.44 -9.38 1.65
C GLU A 107 -21.93 -8.70 2.93
N GLU A 108 -23.16 -9.01 3.38
CA GLU A 108 -23.70 -8.51 4.65
C GLU A 108 -22.87 -8.97 5.85
N LYS A 109 -22.46 -10.25 5.90
CA LYS A 109 -21.65 -10.78 7.00
C LYS A 109 -20.25 -10.18 7.03
N PHE A 110 -19.62 -9.98 5.88
CA PHE A 110 -18.33 -9.32 5.79
C PHE A 110 -18.39 -7.88 6.31
N VAL A 111 -19.38 -7.09 5.89
CA VAL A 111 -19.52 -5.69 6.34
C VAL A 111 -19.79 -5.62 7.84
N LYS A 112 -20.66 -6.49 8.38
CA LYS A 112 -20.94 -6.55 9.83
C LYS A 112 -19.70 -6.88 10.67
N ARG A 113 -18.70 -7.51 10.07
CA ARG A 113 -17.42 -7.91 10.68
C ARG A 113 -16.30 -6.91 10.39
N GLY A 114 -16.61 -5.77 9.77
CA GLY A 114 -15.62 -4.74 9.42
C GLY A 114 -14.70 -5.10 8.25
N MET A 115 -15.03 -6.14 7.48
CA MET A 115 -14.25 -6.57 6.33
C MET A 115 -14.62 -5.75 5.10
N SER A 116 -13.61 -5.33 4.33
CA SER A 116 -13.83 -4.57 3.11
C SER A 116 -14.21 -5.47 1.93
N LEU A 117 -15.31 -5.16 1.26
CA LEU A 117 -15.73 -5.85 0.04
C LEU A 117 -14.80 -5.58 -1.16
N LYS A 118 -13.97 -4.53 -1.11
CA LYS A 118 -13.01 -4.22 -2.17
C LYS A 118 -11.97 -5.32 -2.37
N GLY A 119 -11.67 -6.08 -1.33
CA GLY A 119 -10.73 -7.21 -1.39
C GLY A 119 -11.36 -8.51 -1.89
N ILE A 120 -12.65 -8.52 -2.21
CA ILE A 120 -13.38 -9.73 -2.58
C ILE A 120 -13.55 -9.81 -4.09
N GLU A 121 -12.94 -10.81 -4.71
CA GLU A 121 -13.10 -11.11 -6.13
C GLU A 121 -14.15 -12.20 -6.32
N TRP A 122 -15.26 -11.82 -6.96
CA TRP A 122 -16.33 -12.74 -7.32
C TRP A 122 -16.05 -13.35 -8.68
N GLY A 123 -15.78 -14.65 -8.71
CA GLY A 123 -15.63 -15.42 -9.94
C GLY A 123 -16.93 -15.50 -10.73
N LYS A 124 -16.82 -16.07 -11.93
CA LYS A 124 -17.98 -16.32 -12.79
C LYS A 124 -18.84 -17.45 -12.21
N PHE A 125 -20.10 -17.47 -12.60
CA PHE A 125 -20.96 -18.62 -12.37
C PHE A 125 -20.57 -19.72 -13.36
N GLU A 126 -20.31 -20.91 -12.83
CA GLU A 126 -19.93 -22.09 -13.60
C GLU A 126 -20.95 -23.19 -13.38
N GLN A 127 -21.33 -23.89 -14.44
CA GLN A 127 -22.15 -25.09 -14.34
C GLN A 127 -21.32 -26.22 -13.70
N ALA A 128 -21.92 -26.91 -12.73
CA ALA A 128 -21.35 -28.01 -11.99
C ALA A 128 -22.26 -29.25 -12.12
N SER A 129 -21.78 -30.39 -11.62
CA SER A 129 -22.50 -31.66 -11.72
C SER A 129 -23.89 -31.61 -11.08
N GLY A 130 -24.86 -32.28 -11.69
CA GLY A 130 -26.22 -32.42 -11.17
C GLY A 130 -27.05 -31.13 -11.25
N ASP A 131 -26.94 -30.39 -12.36
CA ASP A 131 -27.66 -29.13 -12.61
C ASP A 131 -27.45 -28.08 -11.51
N THR A 132 -26.26 -28.07 -10.91
CA THR A 132 -25.88 -27.08 -9.90
C THR A 132 -24.99 -26.00 -10.49
N VAL A 133 -25.03 -24.81 -9.93
CA VAL A 133 -24.14 -23.70 -10.21
C VAL A 133 -23.11 -23.60 -9.10
N ARG A 134 -21.85 -23.40 -9.50
CA ARG A 134 -20.73 -23.08 -8.62
C ARG A 134 -20.25 -21.66 -8.88
N GLN A 135 -19.85 -20.97 -7.81
CA GLN A 135 -19.12 -19.72 -7.90
C GLN A 135 -17.92 -19.76 -6.95
N LEU A 136 -16.73 -19.48 -7.48
CA LEU A 136 -15.53 -19.27 -6.68
C LEU A 136 -15.43 -17.80 -6.28
N VAL A 137 -15.08 -17.55 -5.03
CA VAL A 137 -14.89 -16.23 -4.46
C VAL A 137 -13.51 -16.20 -3.82
N THR A 138 -12.66 -15.27 -4.26
CA THR A 138 -11.28 -15.17 -3.77
C THR A 138 -11.12 -13.92 -2.94
N VAL A 139 -10.60 -14.06 -1.73
CA VAL A 139 -10.25 -12.97 -0.83
C VAL A 139 -8.81 -12.57 -1.10
N LYS A 140 -8.59 -11.35 -1.60
CA LYS A 140 -7.26 -10.81 -1.83
C LYS A 140 -6.66 -10.30 -0.53
N VAL A 141 -5.45 -10.78 -0.27
CA VAL A 141 -4.59 -10.37 0.84
C VAL A 141 -3.23 -10.01 0.26
N GLY A 142 -2.57 -9.05 0.89
CA GLY A 142 -1.31 -8.48 0.46
C GLY A 142 -1.44 -7.49 -0.69
N ILE A 143 -0.40 -6.68 -0.86
CA ILE A 143 -0.23 -5.82 -2.03
C ILE A 143 0.52 -6.61 -3.09
N SER A 144 -0.18 -7.01 -4.15
CA SER A 144 0.43 -7.67 -5.29
C SER A 144 1.48 -6.77 -5.96
N SER A 145 2.43 -7.38 -6.69
CA SER A 145 3.51 -6.62 -7.35
C SER A 145 2.99 -5.54 -8.31
N ASP A 146 1.89 -5.79 -9.02
CA ASP A 146 1.27 -4.81 -9.91
C ASP A 146 0.63 -3.66 -9.14
N LYS A 147 -0.06 -3.96 -8.03
CA LYS A 147 -0.63 -2.91 -7.15
C LYS A 147 0.45 -2.12 -6.45
N ALA A 148 1.55 -2.74 -6.05
CA ALA A 148 2.69 -2.06 -5.46
C ALA A 148 3.33 -1.07 -6.44
N ARG A 149 3.45 -1.45 -7.73
CA ARG A 149 3.93 -0.56 -8.80
C ARG A 149 2.98 0.61 -9.01
N GLU A 150 1.68 0.37 -9.04
CA GLU A 150 0.63 1.39 -9.16
C GLU A 150 0.72 2.40 -8.01
N ILE A 151 0.78 1.92 -6.75
CA ILE A 151 0.93 2.75 -5.55
C ILE A 151 2.23 3.57 -5.61
N ASN A 152 3.36 2.94 -5.92
CA ASN A 152 4.65 3.65 -6.02
C ASN A 152 4.63 4.75 -7.09
N LYS A 153 4.00 4.48 -8.24
CA LYS A 153 3.85 5.48 -9.31
C LYS A 153 2.98 6.65 -8.84
N LEU A 154 1.85 6.36 -8.21
CA LEU A 154 0.93 7.36 -7.68
C LEU A 154 1.59 8.27 -6.63
N ILE A 155 2.36 7.68 -5.69
CA ILE A 155 3.12 8.44 -4.69
C ILE A 155 4.18 9.31 -5.36
N LYS A 156 4.88 8.81 -6.37
CA LYS A 156 5.90 9.58 -7.10
C LYS A 156 5.30 10.78 -7.86
N GLU A 157 4.10 10.61 -8.43
CA GLU A 157 3.44 11.65 -9.22
C GLU A 157 2.74 12.70 -8.35
N LYS A 158 2.11 12.28 -7.23
CA LYS A 158 1.20 13.14 -6.44
C LYS A 158 1.59 13.30 -4.97
N GLY A 159 2.51 12.50 -4.43
CA GLY A 159 2.86 12.46 -3.00
C GLY A 159 3.75 13.60 -2.51
N GLY A 160 4.17 14.50 -3.39
CA GLY A 160 4.97 15.68 -3.03
C GLY A 160 6.47 15.43 -2.94
N LYS A 161 7.24 16.52 -2.78
CA LYS A 161 8.71 16.46 -2.75
C LYS A 161 9.18 15.98 -1.38
N GLY A 162 10.06 14.99 -1.36
CA GLY A 162 10.66 14.47 -0.13
C GLY A 162 9.94 13.25 0.46
N ILE A 163 8.97 12.69 -0.26
CA ILE A 163 8.42 11.36 -0.01
C ILE A 163 9.11 10.35 -0.92
N SER A 164 9.39 9.17 -0.37
CA SER A 164 9.89 8.01 -1.08
C SER A 164 9.06 6.78 -0.69
N SER A 165 8.93 5.82 -1.60
CA SER A 165 8.23 4.57 -1.33
C SER A 165 9.02 3.37 -1.85
N GLN A 166 8.93 2.24 -1.14
CA GLN A 166 9.64 1.01 -1.45
C GLN A 166 8.74 -0.20 -1.21
N THR A 167 8.66 -1.10 -2.19
CA THR A 167 7.98 -2.40 -2.02
C THR A 167 8.85 -3.35 -1.21
N GLN A 168 8.27 -3.99 -0.20
CA GLN A 168 8.90 -4.99 0.64
C GLN A 168 7.99 -6.22 0.71
N GLY A 169 8.23 -7.22 -0.16
CA GLY A 169 7.30 -8.35 -0.28
C GLY A 169 5.91 -7.88 -0.68
N GLU A 170 4.91 -8.12 0.17
CA GLU A 170 3.49 -7.80 -0.05
C GLU A 170 3.05 -6.48 0.61
N GLN A 171 3.99 -5.62 1.01
CA GLN A 171 3.72 -4.31 1.60
C GLN A 171 4.52 -3.20 0.90
N VAL A 172 4.08 -1.95 1.06
CA VAL A 172 4.80 -0.77 0.54
C VAL A 172 5.15 0.15 1.71
N ARG A 173 6.44 0.29 2.01
CA ARG A 173 6.92 1.28 2.98
C ARG A 173 6.96 2.66 2.34
N VAL A 174 6.43 3.66 3.02
CA VAL A 174 6.50 5.07 2.64
C VAL A 174 7.32 5.81 3.69
N THR A 175 8.28 6.60 3.25
CA THR A 175 9.19 7.36 4.13
C THR A 175 9.24 8.81 3.66
N GLY A 176 9.22 9.74 4.61
CA GLY A 176 9.16 11.16 4.34
C GLY A 176 9.92 11.97 5.39
N LYS A 177 10.20 13.25 5.07
CA LYS A 177 10.88 14.15 6.02
C LYS A 177 9.93 14.76 7.05
N LYS A 178 8.67 14.95 6.68
CA LYS A 178 7.65 15.59 7.52
C LYS A 178 6.48 14.64 7.68
N ARG A 179 5.94 14.59 8.90
CA ARG A 179 4.74 13.80 9.20
C ARG A 179 3.52 14.33 8.42
N ASP A 180 3.42 15.64 8.21
CA ASP A 180 2.31 16.24 7.46
C ASP A 180 2.25 15.74 6.01
N ASP A 181 3.41 15.60 5.36
CA ASP A 181 3.51 15.07 3.99
C ASP A 181 3.06 13.59 3.95
N LEU A 182 3.40 12.81 4.98
CA LEU A 182 2.95 11.41 5.11
C LEU A 182 1.43 11.32 5.30
N GLN A 183 0.83 12.20 6.10
CA GLN A 183 -0.62 12.28 6.26
C GLN A 183 -1.33 12.65 4.95
N ALA A 184 -0.75 13.57 4.18
CA ALA A 184 -1.27 13.94 2.85
C ALA A 184 -1.23 12.75 1.87
N VAL A 185 -0.18 11.93 1.90
CA VAL A 185 -0.09 10.70 1.09
C VAL A 185 -1.15 9.68 1.51
N MET A 186 -1.42 9.51 2.81
CA MET A 186 -2.49 8.62 3.27
C MET A 186 -3.86 9.09 2.76
N ALA A 187 -4.13 10.39 2.84
CA ALA A 187 -5.38 10.97 2.34
C ALA A 187 -5.53 10.78 0.82
N LEU A 188 -4.46 11.02 0.07
CA LEU A 188 -4.40 10.77 -1.37
C LEU A 188 -4.73 9.30 -1.69
N LEU A 189 -4.03 8.36 -1.06
CA LEU A 189 -4.22 6.92 -1.33
C LEU A 189 -5.61 6.43 -0.94
N LYS A 190 -6.23 7.01 0.11
CA LYS A 190 -7.61 6.72 0.49
C LYS A 190 -8.64 7.27 -0.50
N SER A 191 -8.31 8.36 -1.20
CA SER A 191 -9.21 8.99 -2.19
C SER A 191 -9.19 8.31 -3.56
N GLU A 192 -8.15 7.54 -3.86
CA GLU A 192 -7.97 6.85 -5.13
C GLU A 192 -8.58 5.44 -5.07
N ASP A 193 -9.25 5.01 -6.15
CA ASP A 193 -9.84 3.67 -6.21
C ASP A 193 -8.84 2.64 -6.73
N LEU A 194 -7.99 2.14 -5.83
CA LEU A 194 -6.96 1.15 -6.16
C LEU A 194 -7.50 -0.28 -6.21
N GLY A 195 -8.80 -0.49 -5.99
CA GLY A 195 -9.44 -1.81 -6.08
C GLY A 195 -8.99 -2.82 -5.01
N VAL A 196 -8.30 -2.36 -3.96
CA VAL A 196 -7.91 -3.14 -2.78
C VAL A 196 -8.11 -2.28 -1.52
N PRO A 197 -8.49 -2.86 -0.39
CA PRO A 197 -8.50 -2.13 0.87
C PRO A 197 -7.07 -1.82 1.30
N LEU A 198 -6.80 -0.58 1.67
CA LEU A 198 -5.50 -0.16 2.17
C LEU A 198 -5.59 0.13 3.67
N GLN A 199 -4.71 -0.50 4.43
CA GLN A 199 -4.41 -0.14 5.81
C GLN A 199 -3.04 0.52 5.89
N PHE A 200 -2.88 1.40 6.87
CA PHE A 200 -1.65 2.14 7.11
C PHE A 200 -1.20 1.78 8.52
N GLU A 201 -0.05 1.12 8.62
CA GLU A 201 0.43 0.53 9.86
C GLU A 201 1.92 0.78 10.07
N ASN A 202 2.47 0.26 11.17
CA ASN A 202 3.91 0.30 11.45
C ASN A 202 4.52 1.71 11.34
N PHE A 203 3.86 2.70 11.96
CA PHE A 203 4.36 4.07 11.99
C PHE A 203 5.66 4.15 12.77
N ARG A 204 6.66 4.82 12.21
CA ARG A 204 7.99 5.00 12.78
C ARG A 204 8.40 6.46 12.72
N ASP A 205 9.31 6.81 13.62
CA ASP A 205 9.99 8.10 13.77
C ASP A 205 11.49 7.94 13.69
#